data_AF-A0A8T4KQF3-F1
#
_entry.id   AF-A0A8T4KQF3-F1
#
_cell.length_a   1.000
_cell.length_b   1.000
_cell.length_c   1.000
_cell.angle_alpha   90.00
_cell.angle_beta   90.00
_cell.angle_gamma   90.00
#
_symmetry.space_group_name_H-M   'P 1'
#
loop_
_entity.id
_entity.type
_entity.pdbx_description
1 polymer ?
#
loop_
_entity_poly.entity_id
_entity_poly.type
_entity_poly.pdbx_seq_one_letter_code
_entity_poly.pdbx_strand_id
1 'polypeptide(L)'
;MRHGKEHYAEQYDKVIELYNKGMEIREIALQIGISYSAVYHWVRGLRKPEKGNPTEFVELLLKNGPMSQKDICEIFPKHNEVYLICCRRGFSVKRIQLGKKYRDYSTWYYLKGQEHEISDKINEVLQKYKEVRKKLKEMLDI
;
A
#
# COMPACT_ATOMS: atom_id res chain seq x y z
N MET A 1 25.90 -1.32 9.06
CA MET A 1 24.73 -0.50 8.67
C MET A 1 23.45 -1.27 8.96
N ARG A 2 22.48 -0.69 9.69
CA ARG A 2 21.15 -1.29 9.85
C ARG A 2 20.37 -1.05 8.55
N HIS A 3 20.16 -2.11 7.77
CA HIS A 3 19.26 -2.05 6.61
C HIS A 3 17.82 -1.87 7.12
N GLY A 4 17.08 -0.94 6.52
CA GLY A 4 15.68 -0.68 6.88
C GLY A 4 14.80 -1.90 6.63
N LYS A 5 13.63 -1.97 7.28
CA LYS A 5 12.64 -3.06 7.13
C LYS A 5 12.11 -3.24 5.70
N GLU A 6 12.46 -2.37 4.77
CA GLU A 6 12.00 -2.35 3.38
C GLU A 6 12.56 -3.51 2.58
N HIS A 7 13.82 -3.87 2.82
CA HIS A 7 14.42 -5.05 2.20
C HIS A 7 13.84 -6.38 2.70
N TYR A 8 13.06 -6.37 3.78
CA TYR A 8 12.55 -7.62 4.34
C TYR A 8 11.43 -8.24 3.50
N ALA A 9 10.70 -7.46 2.71
CA ALA A 9 9.67 -8.01 1.82
C ALA A 9 10.31 -8.88 0.71
N GLU A 10 11.31 -8.36 0.01
CA GLU A 10 12.04 -9.10 -1.04
C GLU A 10 12.78 -10.31 -0.46
N GLN A 11 13.41 -10.13 0.69
CA GLN A 11 14.15 -11.23 1.35
C GLN A 11 13.21 -12.30 1.90
N TYR A 12 11.96 -11.98 2.22
CA TYR A 12 10.99 -12.96 2.71
C TYR A 12 10.66 -14.02 1.67
N ASP A 13 10.34 -13.61 0.44
CA ASP A 13 10.01 -14.57 -0.61
C ASP A 13 11.19 -15.52 -0.86
N LYS A 14 12.41 -14.99 -0.86
CA LYS A 14 13.66 -15.76 -0.96
C LYS A 14 13.89 -16.70 0.24
N VAL A 15 13.61 -16.25 1.46
CA VAL A 15 13.68 -17.08 2.68
C VAL A 15 12.71 -18.26 2.59
N ILE A 16 11.46 -18.02 2.18
CA ILE A 16 10.45 -19.06 2.06
C ILE A 16 10.84 -20.07 0.97
N GLU A 17 11.37 -19.60 -0.16
CA GLU A 17 11.87 -20.46 -1.23
C GLU A 17 13.01 -21.38 -0.76
N LEU A 18 14.03 -20.82 -0.08
CA LEU A 18 15.17 -21.60 0.43
C LEU A 18 14.73 -22.60 1.51
N TYR A 19 13.80 -22.21 2.38
CA TYR A 19 13.25 -23.11 3.38
C TYR A 19 12.45 -24.26 2.75
N ASN A 20 11.65 -23.97 1.73
CA ASN A 20 10.92 -25.00 0.97
C ASN A 20 11.86 -25.95 0.22
N LYS A 21 13.10 -25.53 -0.07
CA LYS A 21 14.17 -26.39 -0.61
C LYS A 21 14.88 -27.24 0.46
N GLY A 22 14.48 -27.15 1.73
CA GLY A 22 15.01 -27.95 2.83
C GLY A 22 16.23 -27.34 3.54
N MET A 23 16.60 -26.10 3.24
CA MET A 23 17.74 -25.43 3.86
C MET A 23 17.45 -25.06 5.32
N GLU A 24 18.46 -25.14 6.19
CA GLU A 24 18.27 -24.81 7.61
C GLU A 24 18.16 -23.30 7.84
N ILE A 25 17.35 -22.91 8.83
CA ILE A 25 17.12 -21.50 9.19
C ILE A 25 18.43 -20.73 9.46
N ARG A 26 19.44 -21.39 10.07
CA ARG A 26 20.75 -20.78 10.33
C ARG A 26 21.51 -20.48 9.05
N GLU A 27 21.50 -21.40 8.10
CA GLU A 27 22.17 -21.26 6.80
C GLU A 27 21.51 -20.17 5.97
N ILE A 28 20.16 -20.16 5.93
CA ILE A 28 19.38 -19.12 5.27
C ILE A 28 19.72 -17.74 5.85
N ALA A 29 19.79 -17.62 7.18
CA ALA A 29 20.12 -16.38 7.86
C ALA A 29 21.51 -15.84 7.47
N LEU A 30 22.51 -16.73 7.42
CA LEU A 30 23.87 -16.39 7.00
C LEU A 30 23.93 -16.01 5.52
N GLN A 31 23.28 -16.78 4.65
CA GLN A 31 23.27 -16.55 3.20
C GLN A 31 22.59 -15.23 2.83
N ILE A 32 21.52 -14.87 3.53
CA ILE A 32 20.74 -13.66 3.25
C ILE A 32 21.26 -12.44 4.04
N GLY A 33 22.02 -12.66 5.12
CA GLY A 33 22.53 -11.58 5.96
C GLY A 33 21.45 -10.95 6.87
N ILE A 34 20.50 -11.75 7.33
CA ILE A 34 19.43 -11.35 8.27
C ILE A 34 19.54 -12.15 9.57
N SER A 35 18.93 -11.64 10.65
CA SER A 35 19.02 -12.32 11.94
C SER A 35 18.28 -13.66 11.91
N TYR A 36 18.82 -14.65 12.61
CA TYR A 36 18.19 -15.96 12.80
C TYR A 36 16.73 -15.82 13.26
N SER A 37 16.47 -14.94 14.22
CA SER A 37 15.10 -14.69 14.73
C SER A 37 14.16 -14.20 13.63
N ALA A 38 14.62 -13.35 12.70
CA ALA A 38 13.78 -12.88 11.60
C ALA A 38 13.38 -14.04 10.68
N VAL A 39 14.35 -14.84 10.24
CA VAL A 39 14.11 -16.04 9.42
C VAL A 39 13.16 -17.00 10.13
N TYR A 40 13.43 -17.29 11.41
CA TYR A 40 12.59 -18.15 12.23
C TYR A 40 11.14 -17.67 12.27
N HIS A 41 10.91 -16.39 12.56
CA HIS A 41 9.56 -15.84 12.61
C HIS A 41 8.86 -15.87 11.25
N TRP A 42 9.59 -15.66 10.15
CA TRP A 42 9.05 -15.69 8.79
C TRP A 42 8.61 -17.09 8.38
N VAL A 43 9.49 -18.08 8.57
CA VAL A 43 9.25 -19.50 8.27
C VAL A 43 8.10 -20.05 9.11
N ARG A 44 8.02 -19.68 10.39
CA ARG A 44 6.96 -20.12 11.30
C ARG A 44 5.64 -19.36 11.12
N GLY A 45 5.57 -18.40 10.19
CA GLY A 45 4.39 -17.56 9.98
C GLY A 45 4.04 -16.64 11.15
N LEU A 46 4.94 -16.49 12.14
CA LEU A 46 4.73 -15.67 13.34
C LEU A 46 4.80 -14.18 13.03
N ARG A 47 5.51 -13.82 11.95
CA ARG A 47 5.65 -12.44 11.50
C ARG A 47 5.88 -12.45 9.99
N LYS A 48 5.06 -11.71 9.24
CA LYS A 48 5.33 -11.45 7.82
C LYS A 48 5.92 -10.04 7.71
N PRO A 49 7.04 -9.85 7.00
CA PRO A 49 7.48 -8.50 6.70
C PRO A 49 6.45 -7.84 5.81
N GLU A 50 6.12 -6.61 6.16
CA GLU A 50 5.06 -5.87 5.51
C GLU A 50 5.55 -5.39 4.14
N LYS A 51 4.72 -5.58 3.10
CA LYS A 51 4.85 -4.85 1.82
C LYS A 51 4.43 -3.41 2.09
N GLY A 52 5.31 -2.66 2.74
CA GLY A 52 5.09 -1.28 3.15
C GLY A 52 6.22 -0.40 2.69
N ASN A 53 6.79 -0.68 1.50
CA ASN A 53 7.88 0.08 0.95
C ASN A 53 7.35 1.47 0.52
N PRO A 54 7.74 2.55 1.22
CA PRO A 54 7.37 3.93 0.88
C PRO A 54 7.80 4.30 -0.55
N THR A 55 8.87 3.71 -1.05
CA THR A 55 9.38 3.94 -2.41
C THR A 55 8.41 3.37 -3.43
N GLU A 56 8.00 2.11 -3.29
CA GLU A 56 6.99 1.48 -4.17
C GLU A 56 5.66 2.24 -4.11
N PHE A 57 5.27 2.73 -2.93
CA PHE A 57 4.06 3.55 -2.78
C PHE A 57 4.14 4.84 -3.61
N VAL A 58 5.29 5.50 -3.60
CA VAL A 58 5.54 6.72 -4.38
C VAL A 58 5.61 6.43 -5.87
N GLU A 59 6.32 5.37 -6.27
CA GLU A 59 6.42 4.92 -7.66
C GLU A 59 5.04 4.57 -8.23
N LEU A 60 4.19 3.92 -7.43
CA LEU A 60 2.82 3.60 -7.81
C LEU A 60 2.01 4.87 -8.13
N LEU A 61 2.09 5.90 -7.27
CA LEU A 61 1.41 7.18 -7.47
C LEU A 61 2.02 7.99 -8.62
N LEU A 62 3.33 7.86 -8.84
CA LEU A 62 4.00 8.50 -9.98
C LEU A 62 3.52 7.88 -11.30
N LYS A 63 3.39 6.56 -11.35
CA LYS A 63 3.00 5.81 -12.56
C LYS A 63 1.51 5.94 -12.88
N ASN A 64 0.63 5.85 -11.88
CA ASN A 64 -0.82 5.78 -12.08
C ASN A 64 -1.54 7.12 -11.81
N GLY A 65 -0.81 8.11 -11.29
CA GLY A 65 -1.37 9.36 -10.81
C GLY A 65 -2.05 9.21 -9.45
N PRO A 66 -2.92 10.16 -9.07
CA PRO A 66 -3.70 10.10 -7.85
C PRO A 66 -4.60 8.86 -7.79
N MET A 67 -4.66 8.22 -6.63
CA MET A 67 -5.41 6.97 -6.42
C MET A 67 -6.26 7.04 -5.16
N SER A 68 -7.40 6.35 -5.20
CA SER A 68 -8.29 6.24 -4.04
C SER A 68 -7.76 5.21 -3.03
N GLN A 69 -8.21 5.30 -1.79
CA GLN A 69 -7.91 4.29 -0.78
C GLN A 69 -8.34 2.90 -1.24
N LYS A 70 -9.49 2.78 -1.91
CA LYS A 70 -9.96 1.50 -2.44
C LYS A 70 -8.88 0.83 -3.30
N ASP A 71 -8.36 1.56 -4.28
CA ASP A 71 -7.37 1.02 -5.24
C ASP A 71 -6.01 0.80 -4.56
N ILE A 72 -5.62 1.71 -3.68
CA ILE A 72 -4.36 1.58 -2.93
C ILE A 72 -4.39 0.39 -1.96
N CYS A 73 -5.53 0.10 -1.31
CA CYS A 73 -5.68 -1.01 -0.37
C CYS A 73 -5.44 -2.38 -1.01
N GLU A 74 -5.67 -2.53 -2.32
CA GLU A 74 -5.44 -3.79 -3.04
C GLU A 74 -3.96 -4.17 -3.05
N ILE A 75 -3.08 -3.17 -3.06
CA ILE A 75 -1.62 -3.33 -3.11
C ILE A 75 -1.01 -3.14 -1.71
N PHE A 76 -1.48 -2.13 -0.98
CA PHE A 76 -1.03 -1.73 0.34
C PHE A 76 -2.19 -1.79 1.35
N PRO A 77 -2.54 -2.97 1.91
CA PRO A 77 -3.64 -3.09 2.87
C PRO A 77 -3.51 -2.15 4.08
N LYS A 78 -2.27 -1.86 4.50
CA LYS A 78 -1.94 -0.90 5.56
C LYS A 78 -1.53 0.47 5.02
N HIS A 79 -2.17 0.94 3.95
CA HIS A 79 -1.88 2.20 3.26
C HIS A 79 -1.63 3.39 4.19
N ASN A 80 -2.38 3.53 5.28
CA ASN A 80 -2.20 4.62 6.22
C ASN A 80 -0.84 4.55 6.95
N GLU A 81 -0.37 3.36 7.33
CA GLU A 81 0.95 3.19 7.92
C GLU A 81 2.05 3.55 6.91
N VAL A 82 1.90 3.12 5.65
CA VAL A 82 2.84 3.43 4.56
C VAL A 82 2.90 4.93 4.31
N TYR A 83 1.74 5.60 4.19
CA TYR A 83 1.63 7.04 4.08
C TYR A 83 2.35 7.78 5.23
N LEU A 84 2.14 7.35 6.49
CA LEU A 84 2.81 7.96 7.64
C LEU A 84 4.33 7.74 7.61
N ILE A 85 4.81 6.61 7.08
CA ILE A 85 6.24 6.41 6.84
C ILE A 85 6.73 7.35 5.74
N CYS A 86 6.00 7.51 4.62
CA CYS A 86 6.32 8.45 3.56
C CYS A 86 6.49 9.88 4.12
N CYS A 87 5.52 10.36 4.91
CA CYS A 87 5.58 11.68 5.53
C CYS A 87 6.79 11.84 6.46
N ARG A 88 7.06 10.85 7.32
CA ARG A 88 8.21 10.89 8.25
C ARG A 88 9.55 10.92 7.52
N ARG A 89 9.63 10.34 6.33
CA ARG A 89 10.84 10.30 5.49
C ARG A 89 10.94 11.48 4.52
N GLY A 90 9.99 12.42 4.54
CA GLY A 90 10.03 13.61 3.70
C GLY A 90 9.64 13.37 2.25
N PHE A 91 8.98 12.25 1.92
CA PHE A 91 8.42 12.06 0.59
C PHE A 91 7.30 13.08 0.34
N SER A 92 7.14 13.49 -0.91
CA SER A 92 6.16 14.48 -1.36
C SER A 92 4.72 13.94 -1.47
N VAL A 93 4.40 12.87 -0.73
CA VAL A 93 3.07 12.26 -0.72
C VAL A 93 2.12 13.12 0.11
N LYS A 94 0.94 13.39 -0.44
CA LYS A 94 -0.16 14.09 0.20
C LYS A 94 -1.41 13.20 0.20
N ARG A 95 -2.38 13.58 1.04
CA ARG A 95 -3.66 12.90 1.18
C ARG A 95 -4.80 13.91 1.26
N ILE A 96 -5.88 13.65 0.53
CA ILE A 96 -7.15 14.36 0.65
C ILE A 96 -8.19 13.42 1.28
N GLN A 97 -9.02 13.99 2.15
CA GLN A 97 -10.18 13.31 2.72
C GLN A 97 -11.44 14.07 2.30
N LEU A 98 -12.36 13.37 1.66
CA LEU A 98 -13.64 13.92 1.22
C LEU A 98 -14.64 13.88 2.38
N GLY A 99 -15.30 12.75 2.58
CA GLY A 99 -16.25 12.56 3.67
C GLY A 99 -16.68 11.10 3.78
N LYS A 100 -17.13 10.70 4.97
CA LYS A 100 -17.44 9.30 5.32
C LYS A 100 -18.48 8.65 4.40
N LYS A 101 -19.39 9.44 3.80
CA LYS A 101 -20.43 8.94 2.88
C LYS A 101 -19.88 8.22 1.64
N TYR A 102 -18.62 8.45 1.28
CA TYR A 102 -17.96 7.84 0.13
C TYR A 102 -17.16 6.56 0.47
N ARG A 103 -17.21 6.08 1.73
CA ARG A 103 -16.56 4.84 2.19
C ARG A 103 -15.11 4.70 1.71
N ASP A 104 -14.80 3.69 0.89
CA ASP A 104 -13.44 3.40 0.42
C ASP A 104 -12.89 4.43 -0.57
N TYR A 105 -13.75 5.30 -1.11
CA TYR A 105 -13.36 6.45 -1.94
C TYR A 105 -13.25 7.75 -1.13
N SER A 106 -13.36 7.68 0.20
CA SER A 106 -13.28 8.85 1.07
C SER A 106 -11.88 9.43 1.19
N THR A 107 -10.86 8.60 1.02
CA THR A 107 -9.46 8.97 1.15
C THR A 107 -8.76 8.79 -0.18
N TRP A 108 -7.95 9.77 -0.57
CA TRP A 108 -7.16 9.76 -1.80
C TRP A 108 -5.72 10.14 -1.53
N TYR A 109 -4.80 9.47 -2.21
CA TYR A 109 -3.35 9.69 -2.12
C TYR A 109 -2.82 10.23 -3.45
N TYR A 110 -1.87 11.15 -3.38
CA TYR A 110 -1.27 11.80 -4.54
C TYR A 110 0.10 12.38 -4.19
N LEU A 111 0.90 12.68 -5.21
CA LEU A 111 2.18 13.38 -5.06
C LEU A 111 2.01 14.90 -5.21
N LYS A 112 2.88 15.68 -4.57
CA LYS A 112 2.99 17.11 -4.85
C LYS A 112 3.28 17.32 -6.34
N GLY A 113 2.50 18.17 -7.00
CA GLY A 113 2.48 18.36 -8.45
C GLY A 113 1.23 17.78 -9.12
N GLN A 114 0.54 16.84 -8.47
CA GLN A 114 -0.67 16.19 -9.00
C GLN A 114 -1.97 16.84 -8.47
N GLU A 115 -1.92 18.08 -7.97
CA GLU A 115 -3.07 18.77 -7.36
C GLU A 115 -4.25 18.94 -8.33
N HIS A 116 -3.99 19.18 -9.61
CA HIS A 116 -5.04 19.28 -10.63
C HIS A 116 -5.64 17.91 -10.98
N GLU A 117 -4.77 16.92 -11.22
CA GLU A 117 -5.20 15.55 -11.56
C GLU A 117 -6.10 14.93 -10.49
N ILE A 118 -5.80 15.16 -9.20
CA ILE A 118 -6.61 14.61 -8.12
C ILE A 118 -7.99 15.26 -8.08
N SER A 119 -8.07 16.57 -8.34
CA SER A 119 -9.34 17.28 -8.43
C SER A 119 -10.20 16.70 -9.56
N ASP A 120 -9.62 16.49 -10.73
CA ASP A 120 -10.32 15.95 -11.90
C ASP A 120 -10.81 14.52 -11.66
N LYS A 121 -9.94 13.64 -11.15
CA LYS A 121 -10.31 12.26 -10.81
C LYS A 121 -11.40 12.18 -9.74
N ILE A 122 -11.31 13.01 -8.70
CA ILE A 122 -12.34 13.07 -7.66
C ILE A 122 -13.67 13.52 -8.27
N ASN A 123 -13.66 14.58 -9.09
CA ASN A 123 -14.87 15.07 -9.75
C ASN A 123 -15.51 14.01 -10.64
N GLU A 124 -14.71 13.27 -11.42
CA GLU A 124 -15.19 12.16 -12.24
C GLU A 124 -15.91 11.09 -11.40
N VAL A 125 -15.29 10.67 -10.29
CA VAL A 125 -15.89 9.68 -9.38
C VAL A 125 -17.17 10.22 -8.72
N LEU A 126 -17.18 11.50 -8.33
CA LEU A 126 -18.36 12.13 -7.74
C LEU A 126 -19.53 12.26 -8.73
N GLN A 127 -19.26 12.54 -10.00
CA GLN A 127 -20.30 12.59 -11.03
C GLN A 127 -20.89 11.20 -11.28
N LYS A 128 -20.04 10.17 -11.45
CA LYS A 128 -20.49 8.78 -11.57
C LYS A 128 -21.32 8.35 -10.37
N TYR A 129 -20.91 8.73 -9.15
CA TYR A 129 -21.69 8.45 -7.93
C TYR A 129 -23.07 9.12 -7.95
N LYS A 130 -23.17 10.38 -8.40
CA LYS A 130 -24.47 11.08 -8.53
C LYS A 130 -25.36 10.40 -9.56
N GLU A 131 -24.82 10.01 -10.71
CA GLU A 131 -25.57 9.32 -11.76
C GLU A 131 -26.10 7.96 -11.29
N VAL A 132 -25.25 7.15 -10.67
CA VAL A 132 -25.64 5.85 -10.12
C VAL A 132 -26.72 6.03 -9.05
N ARG A 133 -26.56 7.02 -8.16
CA ARG A 133 -27.57 7.32 -7.14
C ARG A 133 -28.90 7.78 -7.74
N LYS A 134 -28.87 8.57 -8.81
CA LYS A 134 -30.07 9.00 -9.54
C LYS A 134 -30.79 7.80 -10.15
N LYS A 135 -30.07 6.94 -10.88
CA LYS A 135 -30.61 5.70 -11.47
C LYS A 135 -31.20 4.78 -10.41
N LEU A 136 -30.52 4.59 -9.28
CA LEU A 136 -31.04 3.79 -8.17
C LEU A 136 -32.32 4.36 -7.58
N LYS A 137 -32.43 5.69 -7.48
CA LYS A 137 -33.66 6.34 -7.03
C LYS A 137 -34.82 6.11 -8.00
N GLU A 138 -34.56 6.26 -9.30
CA GLU A 138 -35.53 6.00 -10.37
C GLU A 138 -35.96 4.52 -10.45
N MET A 139 -35.05 3.58 -10.14
CA MET A 139 -35.37 2.14 -10.13
C MET A 139 -36.14 1.67 -8.88
N LEU A 140 -36.03 2.41 -7.77
CA LEU A 140 -36.64 2.03 -6.48
C LEU A 140 -37.97 2.74 -6.21
N ASP A 141 -38.41 3.63 -7.10
CA ASP A 141 -39.63 4.45 -7.00
C ASP A 141 -40.14 4.69 -5.57
N ILE A 142 -39.33 5.49 -4.85
CA ILE A 142 -39.78 6.55 -3.94
C ILE A 142 -39.48 7.89 -4.61
#